data_AF-A0A519QH58-F1
#
_entry.id   AF-A0A519QH58-F1
#
_cell.length_a   1.000
_cell.length_b   1.000
_cell.length_c   1.000
_cell.angle_alpha   90.00
_cell.angle_beta   90.00
_cell.angle_gamma   90.00
#
_symmetry.space_group_name_H-M   'P 1'
#
loop_
_entity.id
_entity.type
_entity.pdbx_description
1 polymer ?
#
loop_
_entity_poly.entity_id
_entity_poly.type
_entity_poly.pdbx_seq_one_letter_code
_entity_poly.pdbx_strand_id
1 'polypeptide(L)' 'MLTALMMTVVLAAPQTDLRPDLGWMSGYWLSCDGGREVAETWSVPRLNLMAGTSITVRDGRVGWELSRIAPTGPETDA' A
#
# COMPACT_ATOMS: atom_id res chain seq x y z
N MET A 1 48.06 15.58 23.88
CA MET A 1 46.59 15.67 23.93
C MET A 1 46.13 15.81 22.48
N LEU A 2 45.48 14.78 21.94
CA LEU A 2 45.12 14.70 20.52
C LEU A 2 43.66 15.14 20.39
N THR A 3 43.44 16.31 19.82
CA THR A 3 42.13 16.94 19.69
C THR A 3 41.23 16.08 18.80
N ALA A 4 40.13 15.61 19.37
CA ALA A 4 39.10 14.86 18.68
C ALA A 4 38.49 15.70 17.54
N LEU A 5 38.53 15.17 16.32
CA LEU A 5 37.69 15.62 15.22
C LEU A 5 36.89 14.42 14.72
N MET A 6 35.85 14.05 15.48
CA MET A 6 34.78 13.21 14.95
C MET A 6 33.99 14.06 13.95
N MET A 7 34.28 13.89 12.66
CA MET A 7 33.43 14.37 11.58
C MET A 7 32.09 13.64 11.68
N THR A 8 31.07 14.31 12.19
CA THR A 8 29.67 13.92 12.02
C THR A 8 29.30 14.10 10.55
N VAL A 9 29.53 13.06 9.74
CA VAL A 9 28.93 12.94 8.41
C VAL A 9 27.46 12.55 8.63
N VAL A 10 26.62 13.57 8.80
CA VAL A 10 25.17 13.45 8.60
C VAL A 10 24.85 14.33 7.39
N LEU A 11 25.18 13.85 6.20
CA LEU A 11 24.75 14.50 4.96
C LEU A 11 23.69 13.62 4.29
N ALA A 12 22.44 14.05 4.49
CA ALA A 12 21.32 13.92 3.58
C ALA A 12 21.21 12.59 2.82
N ALA A 13 20.74 11.54 3.51
CA ALA A 13 20.02 10.51 2.77
C ALA A 13 18.85 11.21 2.06
N PRO A 14 18.60 10.96 0.76
CA PRO A 14 17.38 11.43 0.13
C PRO A 14 16.22 10.97 1.03
N GLN A 15 15.31 11.87 1.36
CA GLN A 15 14.00 11.47 1.83
C GLN A 15 13.34 10.77 0.65
N THR A 16 13.72 9.51 0.41
CA THR A 16 13.00 8.62 -0.48
C THR A 16 11.58 8.64 0.06
N ASP A 17 10.63 9.03 -0.78
CA ASP A 17 9.23 8.88 -0.44
C ASP A 17 9.06 7.40 -0.09
N LEU A 18 8.94 7.11 1.21
CA LEU A 18 8.85 5.73 1.71
C LEU A 18 7.52 5.08 1.30
N ARG A 19 6.67 5.83 0.58
CA ARG A 19 5.45 5.32 -0.02
C ARG A 19 5.84 4.34 -1.12
N PRO A 20 5.52 3.04 -0.95
CA PRO A 20 5.73 2.08 -2.01
C PRO A 20 4.93 2.51 -3.24
N ASP A 21 5.53 2.39 -4.42
CA ASP A 21 4.76 2.47 -5.66
C ASP A 21 3.82 1.26 -5.70
N LEU A 22 2.52 1.52 -5.57
CA LEU A 22 1.46 0.51 -5.59
C LEU A 22 0.85 0.33 -6.98
N GLY A 23 1.45 0.90 -8.03
CA GLY A 23 0.98 0.72 -9.41
C GLY A 23 0.85 -0.74 -9.80
N TRP A 24 1.72 -1.61 -9.26
CA TRP A 24 1.68 -3.05 -9.50
C TRP A 24 0.40 -3.73 -9.01
N MET A 25 -0.29 -3.19 -8.00
CA MET A 25 -1.55 -3.73 -7.48
C MET A 25 -2.77 -3.33 -8.31
N SER A 26 -2.67 -2.32 -9.16
CA SER A 26 -3.82 -1.81 -9.90
C SER A 26 -4.32 -2.82 -10.93
N GLY A 27 -5.65 -2.88 -11.10
CA GLY A 27 -6.29 -3.83 -12.03
C GLY A 27 -7.11 -4.88 -11.31
N TYR A 28 -7.16 -6.08 -11.89
CA TYR A 28 -8.01 -7.17 -11.45
C TYR A 28 -7.19 -8.39 -11.05
N TRP A 29 -7.51 -8.95 -9.88
CA TRP A 29 -6.86 -10.12 -9.31
C TRP A 29 -7.88 -11.21 -9.08
N LEU A 30 -7.54 -12.44 -9.43
CA LEU A 30 -8.40 -13.60 -9.24
C LEU A 30 -7.59 -14.73 -8.62
N SER A 31 -8.07 -15.25 -7.51
CA SER A 31 -7.54 -16.45 -6.87
C SER A 31 -8.65 -17.48 -6.72
N CYS A 32 -8.47 -18.65 -7.32
CA CYS A 32 -9.36 -19.79 -7.17
C CYS A 32 -8.58 -20.95 -6.54
N ASP A 33 -8.89 -21.30 -5.30
CA ASP A 33 -8.24 -22.42 -4.60
C ASP A 33 -9.18 -23.07 -3.59
N GLY A 34 -9.15 -24.40 -3.47
CA GLY A 34 -9.86 -25.14 -2.45
C GLY A 34 -11.37 -24.87 -2.36
N GLY A 35 -12.04 -24.60 -3.49
CA GLY A 35 -13.48 -24.26 -3.52
C GLY A 35 -13.80 -22.83 -3.07
N ARG A 36 -12.79 -21.98 -2.90
CA ARG A 36 -12.89 -20.55 -2.65
C ARG A 36 -12.44 -19.77 -3.89
N GLU A 37 -13.24 -18.79 -4.29
CA GLU A 37 -12.88 -17.80 -5.29
C GLU A 37 -12.80 -16.43 -4.60
N VAL A 38 -11.74 -15.66 -4.91
CA VAL A 38 -11.64 -14.25 -4.53
C VAL A 38 -11.29 -13.43 -5.76
N ALA A 39 -12.16 -12.49 -6.09
CA ALA A 39 -11.99 -11.53 -7.16
C ALA A 39 -11.82 -10.14 -6.56
N GLU A 40 -10.69 -9.49 -6.82
CA GLU A 40 -10.38 -8.15 -6.32
C GLU A 40 -10.19 -7.19 -7.48
N THR A 41 -10.73 -5.98 -7.36
CA THR A 41 -10.45 -4.87 -8.27
C THR A 41 -9.86 -3.72 -7.50
N TRP A 42 -8.72 -3.21 -7.95
CA TRP A 42 -8.03 -2.10 -7.34
C TRP A 42 -7.83 -0.94 -8.33
N SER A 43 -8.14 0.28 -7.89
CA SER A 43 -7.96 1.49 -8.70
C SER A 43 -6.48 1.79 -8.94
N VAL A 44 -6.15 2.55 -9.99
CA VAL A 44 -4.81 3.15 -10.08
C VAL A 44 -4.62 4.13 -8.91
N PRO A 45 -3.48 4.12 -8.19
CA PRO A 45 -3.25 5.07 -7.10
C PRO A 45 -3.37 6.53 -7.56
N ARG A 46 -4.10 7.36 -6.80
CA ARG A 46 -4.26 8.81 -7.03
C ARG A 46 -4.25 9.54 -5.70
N LEU A 47 -3.45 10.60 -5.59
CA LEU A 47 -3.39 11.45 -4.39
C LEU A 47 -3.25 10.63 -3.09
N ASN A 48 -2.37 9.63 -3.07
CA ASN A 48 -2.16 8.72 -1.94
C ASN A 48 -3.37 7.86 -1.54
N LEU A 49 -4.35 7.71 -2.41
CA LEU A 49 -5.49 6.83 -2.23
C LEU A 49 -5.50 5.74 -3.31
N MET A 50 -5.70 4.51 -2.84
CA MET A 50 -6.06 3.37 -3.67
C MET A 50 -7.31 2.73 -3.07
N ALA A 51 -8.35 2.55 -3.89
CA ALA A 51 -9.59 1.91 -3.47
C ALA A 51 -9.63 0.49 -4.03
N GLY A 52 -10.15 -0.44 -3.22
CA GLY A 52 -10.30 -1.84 -3.57
C GLY A 52 -11.72 -2.32 -3.31
N THR A 53 -12.20 -3.23 -4.14
CA THR A 53 -13.40 -4.03 -3.89
C THR A 53 -13.07 -5.49 -4.05
N SER A 54 -13.53 -6.33 -3.14
CA SER A 54 -13.31 -7.76 -3.19
C SER A 54 -14.64 -8.52 -3.12
N ILE A 55 -14.81 -9.50 -3.98
CA ILE A 55 -15.91 -10.48 -3.96
C ILE A 55 -15.29 -11.83 -3.59
N THR A 56 -15.81 -12.46 -2.54
CA THR A 56 -15.40 -13.81 -2.16
C THR A 56 -16.57 -14.77 -2.34
N VAL A 57 -16.36 -15.87 -3.04
CA VAL A 57 -17.31 -16.98 -3.14
C VAL A 57 -16.73 -18.19 -2.42
N ARG A 58 -17.49 -18.77 -1.49
CA ARG A 58 -17.10 -19.98 -0.76
C ARG A 58 -18.33 -20.69 -0.24
N ASP A 59 -18.37 -22.02 -0.35
CA ASP A 59 -19.44 -22.86 0.20
C ASP A 59 -20.86 -22.38 -0.22
N GLY A 60 -20.99 -21.97 -1.49
CA GLY A 60 -22.24 -21.45 -2.07
C GLY A 60 -22.66 -20.06 -1.58
N ARG A 61 -21.81 -19.36 -0.83
CA ARG A 61 -22.05 -18.02 -0.30
C ARG A 61 -21.20 -16.99 -1.01
N VAL A 62 -21.73 -15.77 -1.11
CA VAL A 62 -21.04 -14.61 -1.67
C VAL A 62 -20.86 -13.57 -0.57
N GLY A 63 -19.64 -13.08 -0.40
CA GLY A 63 -19.29 -11.94 0.44
C GLY A 63 -18.70 -10.81 -0.40
N TRP A 64 -18.82 -9.59 0.11
CA TRP A 64 -18.26 -8.39 -0.51
C TRP A 64 -17.56 -7.53 0.53
N GLU A 65 -16.43 -6.95 0.14
CA GLU A 65 -15.67 -5.98 0.94
C GLU A 65 -15.31 -4.75 0.09
N LEU A 66 -15.33 -3.58 0.74
CA LEU A 66 -14.69 -2.37 0.25
C LEU A 66 -13.50 -2.04 1.15
N SER A 67 -12.34 -1.85 0.54
CA SER A 67 -11.08 -1.60 1.24
C SER A 67 -10.40 -0.35 0.65
N ARG A 68 -9.49 0.25 1.42
CA ARG A 68 -8.65 1.33 0.92
C ARG A 68 -7.24 1.23 1.47
N ILE A 69 -6.27 1.67 0.67
CA ILE A 69 -4.91 1.95 1.12
C ILE A 69 -4.73 3.47 1.06
N ALA A 70 -4.52 4.06 2.24
CA ALA A 70 -4.36 5.50 2.43
C ALA A 70 -3.50 5.77 3.67
N PRO A 71 -2.89 6.97 3.80
CA PRO A 71 -2.19 7.38 5.01
C PRO A 71 -3.10 7.30 6.25
N THR A 72 -2.52 6.90 7.37
CA THR A 72 -3.21 6.76 8.67
C THR A 72 -2.76 7.79 9.71
N GLY A 73 -1.81 8.68 9.34
CA GLY A 73 -1.33 9.79 10.19
C GLY A 73 -2.14 11.07 10.01
N PRO A 74 -1.88 12.11 10.82
CA PRO A 74 -2.50 13.41 10.63
C PRO A 74 -2.25 13.89 9.20
N GLU A 75 -3.30 14.38 8.56
CA GLU A 75 -3.23 15.04 7.27
C GLU A 75 -2.28 16.23 7.45
N THR A 76 -1.13 16.24 6.78
CA THR A 76 -0.35 17.48 6.69
C THR A 76 -1.19 18.41 5.86
N ASP A 77 -1.71 19.47 6.50
CA ASP A 77 -2.55 20.49 5.88
C ASP A 77 -2.08 20.78 4.45
N ALA A 78 -3.01 20.61 3.49
CA ALA A 78 -2.81 20.90 2.08
C ALA A 78 -2.83 22.41 1.79
#